data_AF-A0AB38S8W1-F1
#
_entry.id   AF-A0AB38S8W1-F1
#
_cell.length_a   1.000
_cell.length_b   1.000
_cell.length_c   1.000
_cell.angle_alpha   90.00
_cell.angle_beta   90.00
_cell.angle_gamma   90.00
#
_symmetry.space_group_name_H-M   'P 1'
#
loop_
_entity.id
_entity.type
_entity.pdbx_description
1 polymer ?
#
loop_
_entity_poly.entity_id
_entity_poly.type
_entity_poly.pdbx_seq_one_letter_code
_entity_poly.pdbx_strand_id
1 'polypeptide(L)'
;MSRFYLAPRRNWNIDHSVKYSRRERLLCATDFDEIVAKTCVSAELFHIACEKGRKGDKVGLHRWSVTLRTSSKAIDLWHNSRGGYRAQYYLSLDTGEAANAYALEHLTKLAESLVQADRYRRRYWARASVSICHQYARVWIHQGLWCHHAKITDRLLHVQQWQLDPDDDRDTRKRKALGMLIPENETKLKIIGQWLDETNSPRATPPKADRADHIHECGFT
;
A
#
# COMPACT_ATOMS: atom_id res chain seq x y z
N MET A 1 20.40 -12.74 -7.07
CA MET A 1 19.14 -13.45 -6.79
C MET A 1 18.13 -12.41 -6.34
N SER A 2 16.94 -12.40 -6.93
CA SER A 2 15.87 -11.49 -6.52
C SER A 2 15.42 -11.79 -5.09
N ARG A 3 15.20 -10.76 -4.28
CA ARG A 3 14.78 -10.87 -2.87
C ARG A 3 13.27 -11.13 -2.73
N PHE A 4 12.52 -10.96 -3.81
CA PHE A 4 11.05 -11.04 -3.82
C PHE A 4 10.57 -12.09 -4.81
N TYR A 5 9.35 -12.58 -4.61
CA TYR A 5 8.81 -13.68 -5.39
C TYR A 5 7.53 -13.29 -6.09
N LEU A 6 7.22 -13.99 -7.18
CA LEU A 6 5.93 -13.89 -7.85
C LEU A 6 4.96 -14.90 -7.25
N ALA A 7 3.76 -14.44 -6.87
CA ALA A 7 2.67 -15.34 -6.51
C ALA A 7 2.41 -16.35 -7.65
N PRO A 8 2.10 -17.64 -7.39
CA PRO A 8 1.86 -18.62 -8.44
C PRO A 8 0.72 -18.22 -9.39
N ARG A 9 0.87 -18.45 -10.71
CA ARG A 9 -0.11 -17.99 -11.72
C ARG A 9 -1.49 -18.58 -11.49
N ARG A 10 -1.52 -19.85 -11.12
CA ARG A 10 -2.74 -20.58 -10.77
C ARG A 10 -3.50 -20.01 -9.56
N ASN A 11 -2.81 -19.28 -8.69
CA ASN A 11 -3.40 -18.73 -7.46
C ASN A 11 -3.81 -17.26 -7.59
N TRP A 12 -3.47 -16.60 -8.70
CA TRP A 12 -3.71 -15.18 -8.93
C TRP A 12 -4.58 -14.98 -10.17
N ASN A 13 -5.84 -15.39 -10.07
CA ASN A 13 -6.74 -15.43 -11.22
C ASN A 13 -7.43 -14.07 -11.41
N ILE A 14 -7.24 -13.45 -12.57
CA ILE A 14 -7.91 -12.21 -12.94
C ILE A 14 -9.02 -12.53 -13.94
N ASP A 15 -10.24 -12.08 -13.63
CA ASP A 15 -11.45 -12.31 -14.41
C ASP A 15 -11.30 -11.96 -15.89
N HIS A 16 -11.99 -12.72 -16.76
CA HIS A 16 -11.85 -12.59 -18.21
C HIS A 16 -12.48 -11.32 -18.79
N SER A 17 -13.36 -10.63 -18.05
CA SER A 17 -13.88 -9.32 -18.43
C SER A 17 -12.82 -8.21 -18.42
N VAL A 18 -11.70 -8.42 -17.71
CA VAL A 18 -10.56 -7.50 -17.76
C VAL A 18 -9.85 -7.63 -19.11
N LYS A 19 -9.54 -6.50 -19.74
CA LYS A 19 -8.83 -6.45 -21.02
C LYS A 19 -7.60 -7.36 -21.02
N TYR A 20 -7.47 -8.21 -22.03
CA TYR A 20 -6.39 -9.20 -22.15
C TYR A 20 -4.99 -8.59 -21.94
N SER A 21 -4.69 -7.45 -22.58
CA SER A 21 -3.40 -6.77 -22.45
C SER A 21 -3.08 -6.34 -21.01
N ARG A 22 -4.09 -5.91 -20.25
CA ARG A 22 -3.92 -5.57 -18.84
C ARG A 22 -3.72 -6.83 -18.00
N ARG A 23 -4.52 -7.88 -18.21
CA ARG A 23 -4.36 -9.17 -17.53
C ARG A 23 -2.95 -9.73 -17.72
N GLU A 24 -2.48 -9.82 -18.96
CA GLU A 24 -1.14 -10.31 -19.26
C GLU A 24 -0.06 -9.48 -18.57
N ARG A 25 -0.17 -8.15 -18.57
CA ARG A 25 0.77 -7.28 -17.85
C ARG A 25 0.81 -7.54 -16.34
N LEU A 26 -0.34 -7.81 -15.71
CA LEU A 26 -0.42 -8.10 -14.27
C LEU A 26 0.02 -9.53 -13.94
N LEU A 27 -0.20 -10.48 -14.86
CA LEU A 27 0.14 -11.90 -14.68
C LEU A 27 1.60 -12.23 -15.05
N CYS A 28 2.19 -11.48 -15.97
CA CYS A 28 3.59 -11.58 -16.42
C CYS A 28 4.43 -10.42 -15.85
N ALA A 29 4.06 -9.92 -14.67
CA ALA A 29 4.76 -8.84 -14.01
C ALA A 29 6.17 -9.25 -13.57
N THR A 30 7.02 -8.24 -13.45
CA THR A 30 8.39 -8.35 -12.94
C THR A 30 8.39 -8.46 -11.41
N ASP A 31 9.57 -8.67 -10.85
CA ASP A 31 9.74 -8.73 -9.39
C ASP A 31 9.44 -7.38 -8.72
N PHE A 32 9.18 -7.45 -7.41
CA PHE A 32 8.68 -6.31 -6.64
C PHE A 32 9.66 -5.13 -6.62
N ASP A 33 10.96 -5.39 -6.57
CA ASP A 33 12.01 -4.38 -6.60
C ASP A 33 12.02 -3.59 -7.91
N GLU A 34 11.84 -4.24 -9.06
CA GLU A 34 11.67 -3.57 -10.34
C GLU A 34 10.38 -2.73 -10.40
N ILE A 35 9.29 -3.23 -9.79
CA ILE A 35 8.03 -2.48 -9.69
C ILE A 35 8.24 -1.21 -8.85
N VAL A 36 8.97 -1.30 -7.73
CA VAL A 36 9.34 -0.15 -6.90
C VAL A 36 10.19 0.83 -7.70
N ALA A 37 11.20 0.35 -8.43
CA ALA A 37 12.04 1.20 -9.27
C ALA A 37 11.22 1.96 -10.32
N LYS A 38 10.32 1.27 -11.05
CA LYS A 38 9.40 1.89 -12.03
C LYS A 38 8.48 2.92 -11.38
N THR A 39 8.02 2.65 -10.16
CA THR A 39 7.20 3.59 -9.37
C THR A 39 8.00 4.85 -9.06
N CYS A 40 9.24 4.72 -8.61
CA CYS A 40 10.12 5.83 -8.26
C CYS A 40 10.46 6.73 -9.45
N VAL A 41 10.70 6.16 -10.65
CA VAL A 41 11.11 6.92 -11.85
C VAL A 41 10.10 8.00 -12.26
N SER A 42 8.80 7.74 -12.07
CA SER A 42 7.73 8.64 -12.51
C SER A 42 6.96 9.29 -11.36
N ALA A 43 7.42 9.08 -10.13
CA ALA A 43 6.75 9.61 -8.95
C ALA A 43 7.13 11.06 -8.66
N GLU A 44 6.13 11.83 -8.25
CA GLU A 44 6.26 13.22 -7.82
C GLU A 44 5.58 13.44 -6.47
N LEU A 45 5.98 14.51 -5.77
CA LEU A 45 5.43 14.86 -4.47
C LEU A 45 4.04 15.47 -4.64
N PHE A 46 3.02 14.73 -4.23
CA PHE A 46 1.64 15.21 -4.30
C PHE A 46 1.25 16.01 -3.06
N HIS A 47 1.48 15.45 -1.86
CA HIS A 47 0.99 16.05 -0.63
C HIS A 47 1.79 15.61 0.60
N ILE A 48 1.90 16.50 1.59
CA ILE A 48 2.36 16.17 2.94
C ILE A 48 1.26 16.61 3.91
N ALA A 49 0.85 15.70 4.79
CA ALA A 49 -0.19 15.97 5.78
C ALA A 49 0.26 15.56 7.18
N CYS A 50 -0.15 16.34 8.17
CA CYS A 50 -0.13 15.97 9.57
C CYS A 50 -1.54 15.60 10.02
N GLU A 51 -1.72 14.39 10.51
CA GLU A 51 -2.97 13.90 11.09
C GLU A 51 -2.88 13.96 12.62
N LYS A 52 -3.90 14.54 13.27
CA LYS A 52 -4.03 14.52 14.74
C LYS A 52 -4.92 13.35 15.15
N GLY A 53 -4.48 12.59 16.15
CA GLY A 53 -5.25 11.52 16.74
C GLY A 53 -6.32 12.09 17.66
N ARG A 54 -7.58 11.72 17.40
CA ARG A 54 -8.76 12.28 18.10
C ARG A 54 -9.59 11.23 18.87
N LYS A 55 -9.16 9.97 18.88
CA LYS A 55 -9.95 8.85 19.42
C LYS A 55 -9.05 7.78 20.05
N GLY A 56 -9.50 7.21 21.17
CA GLY A 56 -8.81 6.13 21.89
C GLY A 56 -7.37 6.49 22.24
N ASP A 57 -6.47 5.51 22.14
CA ASP A 57 -5.04 5.65 22.49
C ASP A 57 -4.23 6.57 21.58
N LYS A 58 -4.89 7.24 20.63
CA LYS A 58 -4.27 8.22 19.73
C LYS A 58 -4.51 9.66 20.18
N VAL A 59 -5.36 9.91 21.18
CA VAL A 59 -5.61 11.27 21.67
C VAL A 59 -4.30 11.89 22.13
N GLY A 60 -4.01 13.11 21.68
CA GLY A 60 -2.74 13.82 21.96
C GLY A 60 -1.57 13.41 21.06
N LEU A 61 -1.75 12.41 20.19
CA LEU A 61 -0.72 12.00 19.22
C LEU A 61 -0.93 12.66 17.86
N HIS A 62 0.14 12.77 17.07
CA HIS A 62 0.09 13.13 15.66
C HIS A 62 0.91 12.18 14.81
N ARG A 63 0.60 12.06 13.52
CA ARG A 63 1.46 11.36 12.56
C ARG A 63 1.53 12.13 11.27
N TRP A 64 2.62 11.92 10.54
CA TRP A 64 2.77 12.47 9.21
C TRP A 64 2.47 11.43 8.15
N SER A 65 2.01 11.91 7.01
CA SER A 65 1.91 11.10 5.81
C SER A 65 2.38 11.89 4.60
N VAL A 66 3.01 11.19 3.68
CA VAL A 66 3.46 11.72 2.39
C VAL A 66 2.73 10.95 1.31
N THR A 67 2.08 11.68 0.41
CA THR A 67 1.45 11.11 -0.78
C THR A 67 2.33 11.41 -1.97
N LEU A 68 2.71 10.36 -2.68
CA LEU A 68 3.38 10.43 -3.97
C LEU A 68 2.34 10.18 -5.07
N ARG A 69 2.42 10.90 -6.17
CA ARG A 69 1.63 10.66 -7.38
C ARG A 69 2.56 10.09 -8.45
N THR A 70 2.11 9.08 -9.17
CA THR A 70 2.84 8.39 -10.25
C THR A 70 1.86 7.93 -11.33
N SER A 71 2.35 7.27 -12.37
CA SER A 71 1.48 6.73 -13.41
C SER A 71 0.53 5.66 -12.87
N SER A 72 -0.71 5.64 -13.36
CA SER A 72 -1.68 4.62 -12.95
C SER A 72 -1.21 3.20 -13.31
N LYS A 73 -0.45 3.06 -14.40
CA LYS A 73 0.18 1.80 -14.79
C LYS A 73 1.16 1.27 -13.73
N ALA A 74 1.92 2.15 -13.08
CA ALA A 74 2.84 1.77 -12.01
C ALA A 74 2.07 1.33 -10.76
N ILE A 75 1.01 2.08 -10.38
CA ILE A 75 0.14 1.69 -9.25
C ILE A 75 -0.58 0.37 -9.51
N ASP A 76 -1.06 0.15 -10.73
CA ASP A 76 -1.74 -1.10 -11.11
C ASP A 76 -0.78 -2.29 -11.00
N LEU A 77 0.49 -2.14 -11.42
CA LEU A 77 1.52 -3.16 -11.20
C LEU A 77 1.83 -3.34 -9.71
N TRP A 78 2.04 -2.24 -8.98
CA TRP A 78 2.31 -2.24 -7.55
C TRP A 78 1.23 -2.98 -6.76
N HIS A 79 -0.04 -2.71 -7.03
CA HIS A 79 -1.14 -3.20 -6.22
C HIS A 79 -1.72 -4.52 -6.75
N ASN A 80 -1.87 -4.68 -8.06
CA ASN A 80 -2.71 -5.75 -8.62
C ASN A 80 -1.93 -6.91 -9.25
N SER A 81 -0.63 -6.75 -9.47
CA SER A 81 0.16 -7.80 -10.13
C SER A 81 0.60 -8.92 -9.18
N ARG A 82 1.00 -10.05 -9.77
CA ARG A 82 1.55 -11.21 -9.05
C ARG A 82 2.90 -10.93 -8.37
N GLY A 83 3.61 -9.89 -8.78
CA GLY A 83 4.83 -9.40 -8.12
C GLY A 83 4.56 -8.21 -7.21
N GLY A 84 3.32 -7.73 -7.13
CA GLY A 84 2.95 -6.51 -6.43
C GLY A 84 2.97 -6.64 -4.90
N TYR A 85 2.79 -5.52 -4.22
CA TYR A 85 2.86 -5.35 -2.77
C TYR A 85 2.00 -6.35 -2.00
N ARG A 86 0.70 -6.46 -2.32
CA ARG A 86 -0.18 -7.42 -1.64
C ARG A 86 0.08 -8.87 -2.06
N ALA A 87 0.73 -9.11 -3.20
CA ALA A 87 1.17 -10.45 -3.57
C ALA A 87 2.34 -10.92 -2.67
N GLN A 88 3.19 -10.00 -2.22
CA GLN A 88 4.23 -10.31 -1.24
C GLN A 88 3.62 -10.73 0.10
N TYR A 89 2.58 -10.03 0.57
CA TYR A 89 1.82 -10.45 1.75
C TYR A 89 1.05 -11.76 1.53
N TYR A 90 0.51 -11.99 0.33
CA TYR A 90 -0.14 -13.27 -0.02
C TYR A 90 0.81 -14.46 0.16
N LEU A 91 2.07 -14.31 -0.24
CA LEU A 91 3.09 -15.36 -0.14
C LEU A 91 3.44 -15.70 1.32
N SER A 92 3.74 -14.68 2.12
CA SER A 92 3.89 -14.81 3.57
C SER A 92 3.91 -13.43 4.24
N LEU A 93 3.64 -13.40 5.55
CA LEU A 93 3.78 -12.19 6.36
C LEU A 93 5.20 -11.62 6.28
N ASP A 94 6.22 -12.48 6.40
CA ASP A 94 7.63 -12.09 6.35
C ASP A 94 8.02 -11.45 5.00
N THR A 95 7.55 -12.05 3.90
CA THR A 95 7.81 -11.50 2.56
C THR A 95 7.11 -10.15 2.38
N GLY A 96 5.87 -10.03 2.88
CA GLY A 96 5.12 -8.78 2.90
C GLY A 96 5.80 -7.67 3.71
N GLU A 97 6.27 -7.97 4.92
CA GLU A 97 6.98 -7.01 5.76
C GLU A 97 8.34 -6.63 5.17
N ALA A 98 9.07 -7.57 4.57
CA ALA A 98 10.29 -7.28 3.83
C ALA A 98 10.03 -6.37 2.61
N ALA A 99 8.92 -6.60 1.89
CA ALA A 99 8.51 -5.76 0.78
C ALA A 99 8.11 -4.35 1.24
N ASN A 100 7.39 -4.22 2.36
CA ASN A 100 7.08 -2.93 2.95
C ASN A 100 8.34 -2.17 3.41
N ALA A 101 9.30 -2.84 4.05
CA ALA A 101 10.56 -2.21 4.44
C ALA A 101 11.34 -1.71 3.21
N TYR A 102 11.45 -2.53 2.16
CA TYR A 102 12.11 -2.16 0.91
C TYR A 102 11.42 -0.98 0.21
N ALA A 103 10.09 -1.02 0.13
CA ALA A 103 9.25 0.06 -0.39
C ALA A 103 9.48 1.37 0.36
N LEU A 104 9.43 1.32 1.70
CA LEU A 104 9.64 2.48 2.56
C LEU A 104 11.01 3.09 2.32
N GLU A 105 12.06 2.28 2.33
CA GLU A 105 13.43 2.77 2.13
C GLU A 105 13.54 3.59 0.83
N HIS A 106 13.04 3.06 -0.28
CA HIS A 106 13.16 3.71 -1.59
C HIS A 106 12.23 4.92 -1.74
N LEU A 107 10.97 4.79 -1.32
CA LEU A 107 9.97 5.84 -1.49
C LEU A 107 10.19 7.00 -0.49
N THR A 108 10.74 6.75 0.69
CA THR A 108 11.10 7.83 1.64
C THR A 108 12.34 8.60 1.18
N LYS A 109 13.37 7.92 0.66
CA LYS A 109 14.53 8.58 0.02
C LYS A 109 14.10 9.45 -1.16
N LEU A 110 13.18 8.95 -2.01
CA LEU A 110 12.60 9.74 -3.10
C LEU A 110 11.78 10.92 -2.58
N ALA A 111 10.94 10.69 -1.56
CA ALA A 111 10.16 11.76 -0.95
C ALA A 111 11.08 12.85 -0.40
N GLU A 112 12.20 12.49 0.23
CA GLU A 112 13.21 13.44 0.69
C GLU A 112 13.72 14.31 -0.46
N SER A 113 14.21 13.71 -1.53
CA SER A 113 14.77 14.46 -2.66
C SER A 113 13.74 15.41 -3.29
N LEU A 114 12.49 14.94 -3.44
CA LEU A 114 11.40 15.76 -3.99
C LEU A 114 10.99 16.90 -3.05
N VAL A 115 10.95 16.65 -1.74
CA VAL A 115 10.62 17.66 -0.73
C VAL A 115 11.73 18.70 -0.62
N GLN A 116 13.00 18.29 -0.73
CA GLN A 116 14.10 19.24 -0.77
C GLN A 116 13.98 20.17 -1.98
N ALA A 117 13.50 19.71 -3.13
CA ALA A 117 13.24 20.60 -4.27
C ALA A 117 12.04 21.56 -4.08
N ASP A 118 11.13 21.27 -3.15
CA ASP A 118 9.91 22.05 -2.89
C ASP A 118 10.09 23.05 -1.73
N ARG A 119 10.29 24.34 -2.06
CA ARG A 119 10.54 25.40 -1.05
C ARG A 119 9.45 25.50 0.02
N TYR A 120 8.18 25.27 -0.32
CA TYR A 120 7.07 25.43 0.61
C TYR A 120 6.97 24.22 1.55
N ARG A 121 7.15 23.02 1.02
CA ARG A 121 6.97 21.77 1.78
C ARG A 121 8.21 21.35 2.55
N ARG A 122 9.40 21.83 2.16
CA ARG A 122 10.68 21.56 2.84
C ARG A 122 10.62 21.80 4.35
N ARG A 123 9.91 22.85 4.79
CA ARG A 123 9.76 23.20 6.22
C ARG A 123 9.12 22.11 7.08
N TYR A 124 8.38 21.18 6.47
CA TYR A 124 7.72 20.08 7.19
C TYR A 124 8.59 18.83 7.27
N TRP A 125 9.63 18.71 6.44
CA TRP A 125 10.39 17.47 6.29
C TRP A 125 11.03 16.98 7.59
N ALA A 126 11.64 17.88 8.36
CA ALA A 126 12.30 17.53 9.61
C ALA A 126 11.33 16.83 10.61
N ARG A 127 10.06 17.22 10.64
CA ARG A 127 9.04 16.57 11.48
C ARG A 127 8.41 15.35 10.81
N ALA A 128 8.21 15.42 9.49
CA ALA A 128 7.60 14.34 8.73
C ALA A 128 8.49 13.09 8.71
N SER A 129 9.79 13.25 8.46
CA SER A 129 10.79 12.18 8.39
C SER A 129 10.81 11.30 9.66
N VAL A 130 10.74 11.90 10.85
CA VAL A 130 10.66 11.17 12.14
C VAL A 130 9.49 10.18 12.17
N SER A 131 8.35 10.56 11.60
CA SER A 131 7.15 9.71 11.53
C SER A 131 7.24 8.69 10.39
N ILE A 132 7.57 9.12 9.17
CA ILE A 132 7.47 8.27 7.96
C ILE A 132 8.67 7.34 7.74
N CYS A 133 9.82 7.63 8.32
CA CYS A 133 11.00 6.77 8.26
C CYS A 133 11.06 5.76 9.42
N HIS A 134 10.03 5.73 10.28
CA HIS A 134 9.94 4.75 11.35
C HIS A 134 9.73 3.33 10.81
N GLN A 135 10.28 2.31 11.46
CA GLN A 135 10.16 0.89 11.04
C GLN A 135 8.70 0.38 10.92
N TYR A 136 7.78 1.02 11.65
CA TYR A 136 6.34 0.71 11.62
C TYR A 136 5.53 1.60 10.67
N ALA A 137 6.19 2.47 9.91
CA ALA A 137 5.54 3.15 8.79
C ALA A 137 5.05 2.12 7.76
N ARG A 138 4.12 2.53 6.91
CA ARG A 138 3.52 1.65 5.89
C ARG A 138 3.32 2.40 4.58
N VAL A 139 3.42 1.69 3.46
CA VAL A 139 3.12 2.21 2.13
C VAL A 139 1.81 1.61 1.63
N TRP A 140 0.82 2.45 1.35
CA TRP A 140 -0.48 2.00 0.84
C TRP A 140 -0.82 2.63 -0.50
N ILE A 141 -1.64 1.93 -1.27
CA ILE A 141 -2.42 2.57 -2.32
C ILE A 141 -3.39 3.57 -1.68
N HIS A 142 -3.53 4.74 -2.30
CA HIS A 142 -4.54 5.69 -1.86
C HIS A 142 -5.93 5.10 -2.05
N GLN A 143 -6.75 5.11 -1.00
CA GLN A 143 -8.13 4.64 -1.05
C GLN A 143 -9.03 5.76 -1.59
N GLY A 144 -9.00 5.95 -2.91
CA GLY A 144 -9.83 6.92 -3.62
C GLY A 144 -11.26 6.41 -3.90
N LEU A 145 -11.91 6.99 -4.91
CA LEU A 145 -13.28 6.63 -5.30
C LEU A 145 -13.45 5.14 -5.64
N TRP A 146 -12.39 4.48 -6.09
CA TRP A 146 -12.39 3.04 -6.40
C TRP A 146 -12.74 2.18 -5.18
N CYS A 147 -12.44 2.63 -3.96
CA CYS A 147 -12.77 1.91 -2.74
C CYS A 147 -14.19 2.23 -2.25
N HIS A 148 -14.68 3.44 -2.50
CA HIS A 148 -15.96 3.94 -1.98
C HIS A 148 -17.16 3.60 -2.87
N HIS A 149 -16.95 3.49 -4.19
CA HIS A 149 -18.01 3.25 -5.17
C HIS A 149 -17.93 1.87 -5.83
N ALA A 150 -17.12 0.95 -5.28
CA ALA A 150 -16.99 -0.40 -5.81
C ALA A 150 -18.31 -1.17 -5.75
N LYS A 151 -18.66 -1.78 -6.88
CA LYS A 151 -19.78 -2.71 -7.02
C LYS A 151 -19.30 -4.15 -6.86
N ILE A 152 -20.24 -5.08 -6.70
CA ILE A 152 -19.94 -6.52 -6.66
C ILE A 152 -19.24 -6.96 -7.95
N THR A 153 -19.64 -6.42 -9.10
CA THR A 153 -19.06 -6.71 -10.43
C THR A 153 -17.61 -6.25 -10.58
N ASP A 154 -17.10 -5.39 -9.70
CA ASP A 154 -15.72 -4.89 -9.77
C ASP A 154 -14.72 -5.81 -9.06
N ARG A 155 -15.21 -6.90 -8.46
CA ARG A 155 -14.43 -7.93 -7.76
C ARG A 155 -13.85 -8.92 -8.78
N LEU A 156 -12.76 -8.50 -9.41
CA LEU A 156 -12.19 -9.14 -10.59
C LEU A 156 -10.86 -9.89 -10.31
N LEU A 157 -10.38 -9.90 -9.07
CA LEU A 157 -9.25 -10.72 -8.63
C LEU A 157 -9.72 -11.85 -7.73
N HIS A 158 -9.44 -13.08 -8.16
CA HIS A 158 -9.79 -14.32 -7.50
C HIS A 158 -8.53 -14.99 -6.96
N VAL A 159 -8.29 -14.78 -5.66
CA VAL A 159 -7.28 -15.48 -4.86
C VAL A 159 -8.05 -16.28 -3.82
N GLN A 160 -7.78 -17.57 -3.70
CA GLN A 160 -8.60 -18.52 -2.91
C GLN A 160 -8.83 -18.03 -1.47
N GLN A 161 -7.77 -17.63 -0.76
CA GLN A 161 -7.89 -17.17 0.63
C GLN A 161 -8.63 -15.83 0.77
N TRP A 162 -8.70 -15.03 -0.29
CA TRP A 162 -9.40 -13.74 -0.29
C TRP A 162 -10.86 -13.85 -0.73
N GLN A 163 -11.33 -15.05 -1.06
CA GLN A 163 -12.75 -15.26 -1.39
C GLN A 163 -13.60 -15.17 -0.13
N LEU A 164 -14.84 -14.71 -0.33
CA LEU A 164 -15.82 -14.58 0.75
C LEU A 164 -16.24 -15.96 1.24
N ASP A 165 -16.25 -16.13 2.56
CA ASP A 165 -16.76 -17.30 3.25
C ASP A 165 -18.10 -16.95 3.94
N PRO A 166 -19.10 -17.85 3.95
CA PRO A 166 -20.33 -17.66 4.73
C PRO A 166 -20.10 -17.35 6.22
N ASP A 167 -19.03 -17.89 6.80
CA ASP A 167 -18.70 -17.76 8.23
C ASP A 167 -17.89 -16.47 8.53
N ASP A 168 -17.48 -15.71 7.50
CA ASP A 168 -16.77 -14.46 7.69
C ASP A 168 -17.66 -13.42 8.41
N ASP A 169 -17.10 -12.79 9.45
CA ASP A 169 -17.74 -11.66 10.11
C ASP A 169 -17.90 -10.45 9.14
N ARG A 170 -18.65 -9.44 9.58
CA ARG A 170 -18.96 -8.27 8.73
C ARG A 170 -17.71 -7.50 8.28
N ASP A 171 -16.70 -7.34 9.14
CA ASP A 171 -15.48 -6.60 8.82
C ASP A 171 -14.59 -7.42 7.88
N THR A 172 -14.43 -8.71 8.15
CA THR A 172 -13.68 -9.64 7.27
C THR A 172 -14.29 -9.70 5.87
N ARG A 173 -15.61 -9.88 5.75
CA ARG A 173 -16.31 -9.82 4.44
C ARG A 173 -16.07 -8.52 3.70
N LYS A 174 -16.09 -7.39 4.41
CA LYS A 174 -15.84 -6.08 3.80
C LYS A 174 -14.40 -5.99 3.29
N ARG A 175 -13.41 -6.46 4.05
CA ARG A 175 -12.00 -6.43 3.64
C ARG A 175 -11.75 -7.34 2.45
N LYS A 176 -12.22 -8.58 2.47
CA LYS A 176 -12.13 -9.51 1.33
C LYS A 176 -12.79 -8.95 0.08
N ALA A 177 -13.98 -8.36 0.22
CA ALA A 177 -14.65 -7.68 -0.89
C ALA A 177 -13.79 -6.56 -1.52
N LEU A 178 -13.04 -5.81 -0.71
CA LEU A 178 -12.11 -4.80 -1.20
C LEU A 178 -10.81 -5.40 -1.75
N GLY A 179 -10.33 -6.51 -1.19
CA GLY A 179 -9.16 -7.24 -1.67
C GLY A 179 -9.36 -7.88 -3.05
N MET A 180 -10.59 -8.20 -3.44
CA MET A 180 -10.88 -8.68 -4.79
C MET A 180 -10.92 -7.57 -5.86
N LEU A 181 -10.79 -6.29 -5.46
CA LEU A 181 -10.77 -5.17 -6.40
C LEU A 181 -9.39 -5.03 -7.06
N ILE A 182 -9.39 -4.55 -8.31
CA ILE A 182 -8.17 -4.23 -9.08
C ILE A 182 -8.29 -2.83 -9.70
N PRO A 183 -8.13 -1.75 -8.92
CA PRO A 183 -8.26 -0.39 -9.43
C PRO A 183 -7.22 -0.10 -10.52
N GLU A 184 -7.67 0.34 -11.69
CA GLU A 184 -6.80 0.63 -12.85
C GLU A 184 -6.31 2.09 -12.88
N ASN A 185 -7.10 3.00 -12.31
CA ASN A 185 -6.94 4.44 -12.51
C ASN A 185 -6.38 5.18 -11.28
N GLU A 186 -6.05 4.46 -10.21
CA GLU A 186 -5.41 5.09 -9.06
C GLU A 186 -3.97 5.51 -9.43
N THR A 187 -3.55 6.67 -8.95
CA THR A 187 -2.25 7.28 -9.29
C THR A 187 -1.42 7.60 -8.06
N LYS A 188 -1.94 7.33 -6.85
CA LYS A 188 -1.32 7.77 -5.61
C LYS A 188 -0.91 6.60 -4.71
N LEU A 189 0.31 6.69 -4.19
CA LEU A 189 0.78 5.93 -3.03
C LEU A 189 0.88 6.86 -1.84
N LYS A 190 0.52 6.35 -0.66
CA LYS A 190 0.59 7.07 0.60
C LYS A 190 1.54 6.35 1.54
N ILE A 191 2.61 7.03 1.92
CA ILE A 191 3.49 6.66 3.03
C ILE A 191 2.83 7.19 4.30
N ILE A 192 2.51 6.30 5.23
CA ILE A 192 1.86 6.63 6.50
C ILE A 192 2.84 6.33 7.61
N GLY A 193 3.24 7.38 8.32
CA GLY A 193 4.20 7.27 9.41
C GLY A 193 3.60 6.79 10.73
N GLN A 194 4.51 6.57 11.68
CA GLN A 194 4.21 6.22 13.06
C GLN A 194 3.59 7.39 13.82
N TRP A 195 2.72 7.09 14.77
CA TRP A 195 2.22 8.08 15.73
C TRP A 195 3.34 8.58 16.64
N LEU A 196 3.40 9.89 16.78
CA LEU A 196 4.33 10.63 17.61
C LEU A 196 3.55 11.36 18.71
N ASP A 197 4.17 11.53 19.86
CA ASP A 197 3.67 12.45 20.89
C ASP A 197 4.09 13.90 20.63
N GLU A 198 3.71 14.81 21.54
CA GLU A 198 4.03 16.25 21.45
C GLU A 198 5.53 16.55 21.41
N THR A 199 6.38 15.64 21.90
CA THR A 199 7.85 15.75 21.85
C THR A 199 8.44 15.21 20.55
N ASN A 200 7.59 14.75 19.62
CA ASN A 200 7.94 14.01 18.41
C ASN A 200 8.55 12.62 18.67
N SER A 201 8.35 12.05 19.85
CA SER A 201 8.81 10.70 20.17
C SER A 201 7.81 9.66 19.65
N PRO A 202 8.25 8.58 18.98
CA PRO A 202 7.37 7.51 18.55
C PRO A 202 6.63 6.88 19.72
N ARG A 203 5.31 6.74 19.60
CA ARG A 203 4.49 6.00 20.56
C ARG A 203 3.97 4.73 19.91
N ALA A 204 4.11 3.62 20.62
CA ALA A 204 3.39 2.41 20.27
C ALA A 204 1.89 2.68 20.48
N THR A 205 1.18 3.01 19.41
CA THR A 205 -0.27 2.77 19.40
C THR A 205 -0.49 1.27 19.35
N PRO A 206 -1.61 0.74 19.89
CA PRO A 206 -1.91 -0.68 19.86
C PRO A 206 -1.56 -1.23 18.49
N PRO A 207 -0.84 -2.35 18.43
CA PRO A 207 -0.34 -2.86 17.19
C PRO A 207 -1.52 -2.95 16.24
N LYS A 208 -1.39 -2.31 15.09
CA LYS A 208 -1.96 -2.89 13.88
C LYS A 208 -1.16 -4.16 13.52
N ALA A 209 -0.80 -5.01 14.49
CA ALA A 209 -0.12 -6.28 14.27
C ALA A 209 -0.96 -7.10 13.30
N ASP A 210 -2.28 -7.07 13.50
CA ASP A 210 -3.26 -7.68 12.62
C ASP A 210 -3.28 -7.10 11.19
N ARG A 211 -2.56 -6.01 10.85
CA ARG A 211 -2.67 -5.44 9.50
C ARG A 211 -1.89 -6.23 8.47
N ALA A 212 -0.74 -6.78 8.82
CA ALA A 212 -0.04 -7.74 7.97
C ALA A 212 -0.95 -8.95 7.74
N ASP A 213 -1.54 -9.47 8.82
CA ASP A 213 -2.52 -10.56 8.81
C ASP A 213 -3.73 -10.21 7.94
N HIS A 214 -4.33 -9.02 8.10
CA HIS A 214 -5.45 -8.60 7.27
C HIS A 214 -5.10 -8.50 5.78
N ILE A 215 -3.89 -8.10 5.41
CA ILE A 215 -3.49 -8.08 3.99
C ILE A 215 -3.27 -9.51 3.50
N HIS A 216 -2.64 -10.36 4.33
CA HIS A 216 -2.45 -11.77 4.04
C HIS A 216 -3.79 -12.50 3.85
N GLU A 217 -4.71 -12.37 4.79
CA GLU A 217 -6.01 -13.05 4.83
C GLU A 217 -7.04 -12.43 3.89
N CYS A 218 -7.02 -11.11 3.66
CA CYS A 218 -8.09 -10.42 2.93
C CYS A 218 -7.64 -9.66 1.69
N GLY A 219 -6.33 -9.50 1.43
CA GLY A 219 -5.81 -8.81 0.24
C GLY A 219 -5.99 -7.29 0.21
N PHE A 220 -6.40 -6.67 1.33
CA PHE A 220 -6.75 -5.26 1.41
C PHE A 220 -5.78 -4.43 2.28
N THR A 221 -5.08 -3.48 1.65
CA THR A 221 -4.06 -2.58 2.25
C THR A 221 -4.61 -1.32 2.88
#